data_AF-A0A1B6CYR3-F1
#
_entry.id   AF-A0A1B6CYR3-F1
#
_cell.length_a   1.000
_cell.length_b   1.000
_cell.length_c   1.000
_cell.angle_alpha   90.00
_cell.angle_beta   90.00
_cell.angle_gamma   90.00
#
_symmetry.space_group_name_H-M   'P 1'
#
loop_
_entity.id
_entity.type
_entity.pdbx_description
1 polymer ?
#
loop_
_entity_poly.entity_id
_entity_poly.type
_entity_poly.pdbx_seq_one_letter_code
_entity_poly.pdbx_strand_id
1 'polypeptide(L)'
;MATKRKPLYSSNSSTKLNFRPNVSDSIKWETKGTKPVQEPSSIPKVLLIMILHGCRKIVFVNTNLKVCIYLLSLFIISLLADVLPFPKTYFSHKDNIFNQYFVKMAWGWTLLLSVPFVMLTSTTYCCGNKDRIVKHMIRLAVATISWFLWVKFFSFVEGIIGRCNAKGDLLKTKSTCAEKGYHWQGFDISGHAFILIYSTLVLIEEARAIIGWEGINDMIRNEEYIRSSGNNESSNNLKKLSDKDLKTLKVLYEKNTPYIRFLFIMITFLIIIWDCMLLSTILYFHSMVEKFISGCVAVSIWLLTYRFWFTIPKYFSCMPGEGLFKYGDLRYLKETSSKKTTTNNKGQLPKFMGMPLLGLRNEIQFDKSDLKTENGFTTLNTS
;
A
#
# COMPACT_ATOMS: atom_id res chain seq x y z
N MET A 1 -52.53 6.01 81.64
CA MET A 1 -53.71 6.18 80.77
C MET A 1 -53.87 7.66 80.49
N ALA A 2 -53.55 8.13 79.29
CA ALA A 2 -53.56 9.56 78.96
C ALA A 2 -54.49 9.79 77.76
N THR A 3 -55.52 10.61 77.95
CA THR A 3 -56.44 11.06 76.90
C THR A 3 -56.69 12.55 77.07
N LYS A 4 -56.31 13.35 76.07
CA LYS A 4 -56.91 14.66 75.78
C LYS A 4 -57.02 14.85 74.28
N ARG A 5 -58.24 15.15 73.80
CA ARG A 5 -58.60 15.41 72.40
C ARG A 5 -58.55 16.92 72.08
N LYS A 6 -58.36 17.20 70.78
CA LYS A 6 -58.15 18.49 70.06
C LYS A 6 -59.40 19.39 69.97
N PRO A 7 -59.27 20.65 69.52
CA PRO A 7 -59.55 21.03 68.11
C PRO A 7 -58.48 22.00 67.51
N LEU A 8 -58.01 21.86 66.25
CA LEU A 8 -58.53 22.31 64.93
C LEU A 8 -58.59 23.84 64.69
N TYR A 9 -57.51 24.44 64.17
CA TYR A 9 -57.52 25.40 63.04
C TYR A 9 -56.10 25.83 62.55
N SER A 10 -55.98 26.05 61.23
CA SER A 10 -55.02 26.88 60.45
C SER A 10 -53.51 26.57 60.52
N SER A 11 -52.70 26.66 59.46
CA SER A 11 -52.82 27.31 58.15
C SER A 11 -51.68 26.83 57.22
N ASN A 12 -51.89 26.97 55.90
CA ASN A 12 -50.90 27.16 54.84
C ASN A 12 -49.78 26.13 54.64
N SER A 13 -49.90 25.33 53.57
CA SER A 13 -48.76 25.09 52.69
C SER A 13 -49.22 24.76 51.27
N SER A 14 -48.85 25.65 50.37
CA SER A 14 -49.04 25.56 48.93
C SER A 14 -48.27 24.37 48.35
N THR A 15 -48.93 23.65 47.45
CA THR A 15 -48.37 22.60 46.61
C THR A 15 -47.17 23.10 45.80
N LYS A 16 -45.95 22.76 46.24
CA LYS A 16 -44.75 22.76 45.39
C LYS A 16 -44.51 21.35 44.89
N LEU A 17 -44.74 21.17 43.59
CA LEU A 17 -44.41 19.96 42.84
C LEU A 17 -42.89 19.75 42.87
N ASN A 18 -42.43 18.75 43.63
CA ASN A 18 -41.06 18.27 43.56
C ASN A 18 -40.91 17.33 42.37
N PHE A 19 -40.77 17.87 41.16
CA PHE A 19 -40.29 17.11 40.00
C PHE A 19 -38.76 17.16 39.99
N ARG A 20 -38.12 16.28 40.76
CA ARG A 20 -36.69 16.00 40.64
C ARG A 20 -36.56 14.61 40.03
N PRO A 21 -36.25 14.47 38.74
CA PRO A 21 -35.92 13.15 38.21
C PRO A 21 -34.66 12.68 38.92
N ASN A 22 -34.70 11.45 39.43
CA ASN A 22 -33.59 10.81 40.10
C ASN A 22 -32.44 10.67 39.08
N VAL A 23 -31.33 11.37 39.31
CA VAL A 23 -30.11 11.26 38.51
C VAL A 23 -29.40 9.97 38.94
N SER A 24 -29.91 8.82 38.52
CA SER A 24 -29.20 7.54 38.70
C SER A 24 -29.48 6.49 37.64
N ASP A 25 -30.23 6.80 36.59
CA ASP A 25 -30.24 5.99 35.36
C ASP A 25 -29.81 6.88 34.21
N SER A 26 -28.55 6.74 33.82
CA SER A 26 -27.98 7.29 32.61
C SER A 26 -28.67 6.62 31.41
N ILE A 27 -29.86 7.11 31.07
CA ILE A 27 -30.38 7.03 29.71
C ILE A 27 -29.35 7.77 28.85
N LYS A 28 -28.38 7.01 28.35
CA LYS A 28 -27.55 7.39 27.22
C LYS A 28 -28.54 7.78 26.14
N TRP A 29 -28.68 9.09 25.92
CA TRP A 29 -29.29 9.61 24.72
C TRP A 29 -28.47 9.04 23.56
N GLU A 30 -28.95 7.95 22.95
CA GLU A 30 -28.42 7.47 21.69
C GLU A 30 -28.66 8.57 20.67
N THR A 31 -27.62 9.36 20.41
CA THR A 31 -27.58 10.27 19.29
C THR A 31 -27.60 9.44 18.01
N LYS A 32 -28.80 9.04 17.57
CA LYS A 32 -29.03 8.56 16.22
C LYS A 32 -28.72 9.72 15.26
N GLY A 33 -27.51 9.72 14.71
CA GLY A 33 -27.17 10.56 13.57
C GLY A 33 -25.90 11.38 13.72
N THR A 34 -24.75 10.74 13.54
CA THR A 34 -23.59 11.28 12.81
C THR A 34 -22.60 10.13 12.61
N LYS A 35 -21.88 10.11 11.48
CA LYS A 35 -20.85 9.08 11.26
C LYS A 35 -19.78 9.20 12.35
N PRO A 36 -19.27 8.09 12.89
CA PRO A 36 -18.22 8.13 13.91
C PRO A 36 -16.98 8.89 13.38
N VAL A 37 -16.52 9.86 14.18
CA VAL A 37 -15.36 10.71 13.85
C VAL A 37 -14.06 9.89 13.91
N GLN A 38 -13.03 10.30 13.16
CA GLN A 38 -11.71 9.65 13.26
C GLN A 38 -11.09 9.97 14.62
N GLU A 39 -10.45 8.98 15.23
CA GLU A 39 -9.69 9.19 16.46
C GLU A 39 -8.56 10.21 16.23
N PRO A 40 -8.25 11.08 17.22
CA PRO A 40 -7.20 12.07 17.07
C PRO A 40 -5.85 11.42 16.70
N SER A 41 -5.21 11.95 15.66
CA SER A 41 -3.93 11.42 15.17
C SER A 41 -2.78 11.87 16.06
N SER A 42 -2.11 10.91 16.71
CA SER A 42 -0.88 11.13 17.48
C SER A 42 0.28 11.60 16.58
N ILE A 43 1.17 12.46 17.08
CA ILE A 43 2.36 12.98 16.36
C ILE A 43 3.21 11.86 15.72
N PRO A 44 3.62 10.79 16.45
CA PRO A 44 4.34 9.66 15.85
C PRO A 44 3.57 8.96 14.72
N LYS A 45 2.23 8.88 14.82
CA LYS A 45 1.38 8.31 13.78
C LYS A 45 1.42 9.16 12.50
N VAL A 46 1.45 10.49 12.63
CA VAL A 46 1.58 11.41 11.49
C VAL A 46 2.94 11.25 10.81
N LEU A 47 4.04 11.26 11.58
CA LEU A 47 5.38 11.06 11.03
C LEU A 47 5.52 9.71 10.31
N LEU A 48 4.97 8.64 10.91
CA LEU A 48 4.94 7.32 10.29
C LEU A 48 4.18 7.35 8.95
N ILE A 49 3.02 7.99 8.87
CA ILE A 49 2.26 8.12 7.62
C ILE A 49 3.05 8.92 6.56
N MET A 50 3.80 9.96 6.95
CA MET A 50 4.68 10.69 6.05
C MET A 50 5.79 9.81 5.48
N ILE A 51 6.45 9.00 6.33
CA ILE A 51 7.48 8.04 5.90
C ILE A 51 6.89 7.01 4.94
N LEU A 52 5.72 6.46 5.25
CA LEU A 52 5.01 5.51 4.38
C LEU A 52 4.61 6.14 3.04
N HIS A 53 4.24 7.42 3.01
CA HIS A 53 3.97 8.14 1.77
C HIS A 53 5.24 8.25 0.90
N GLY A 54 6.38 8.60 1.50
CA GLY A 54 7.68 8.59 0.82
C GLY A 54 8.04 7.20 0.27
N CYS A 55 7.91 6.16 1.10
CA CYS A 55 8.16 4.78 0.70
C CYS A 55 7.26 4.35 -0.47
N ARG A 56 5.97 4.69 -0.41
CA ARG A 56 5.01 4.42 -1.50
C ARG A 56 5.44 5.10 -2.80
N LYS A 57 5.90 6.34 -2.74
CA LYS A 57 6.36 7.07 -3.93
C LYS A 57 7.59 6.42 -4.57
N ILE A 58 8.50 5.87 -3.76
CA ILE A 58 9.70 5.16 -4.24
C ILE A 58 9.34 3.80 -4.86
N VAL A 59 8.50 3.01 -4.17
CA VAL A 59 8.16 1.64 -4.59
C VAL A 59 7.22 1.63 -5.80
N PHE A 60 6.21 2.51 -5.84
CA PHE A 60 5.17 2.50 -6.88
C PHE A 60 5.38 3.51 -7.99
N VAL A 61 6.63 3.81 -8.33
CA VAL A 61 6.92 4.35 -9.67
C VAL A 61 6.35 3.38 -10.70
N ASN A 62 5.71 3.89 -11.75
CA ASN A 62 5.09 3.08 -12.80
C ASN A 62 6.02 1.92 -13.18
N THR A 63 5.58 0.68 -12.95
CA THR A 63 6.47 -0.49 -13.08
C THR A 63 7.04 -0.61 -14.48
N ASN A 64 6.26 -0.27 -15.50
CA ASN A 64 6.71 -0.22 -16.90
C ASN A 64 7.82 0.83 -17.12
N LEU A 65 7.72 2.00 -16.47
CA LEU A 65 8.75 3.03 -16.51
C LEU A 65 10.02 2.55 -15.79
N LYS A 66 9.88 1.91 -14.62
CA LYS A 66 11.01 1.37 -13.86
C LYS A 66 11.74 0.27 -14.64
N VAL A 67 11.02 -0.62 -15.32
CA VAL A 67 11.58 -1.60 -16.26
C VAL A 67 12.34 -0.93 -17.40
N CYS A 68 11.75 0.11 -18.01
CA CYS A 68 12.42 0.86 -19.08
C CYS A 68 13.71 1.51 -18.57
N ILE A 69 13.69 2.10 -17.36
CA ILE A 69 14.86 2.70 -16.72
C ILE A 69 15.96 1.64 -16.50
N TYR A 70 15.61 0.44 -16.03
CA TYR A 70 16.59 -0.64 -15.83
C TYR A 70 17.22 -1.14 -17.13
N LEU A 71 16.41 -1.34 -18.18
CA LEU A 71 16.95 -1.79 -19.47
C LEU A 71 17.81 -0.72 -20.12
N LEU A 72 17.40 0.55 -20.03
CA LEU A 72 18.16 1.67 -20.55
C LEU A 72 19.45 1.89 -19.77
N SER A 73 19.42 1.77 -18.44
CA SER A 73 20.62 1.90 -17.60
C SER A 73 21.58 0.75 -17.85
N LEU A 74 21.09 -0.49 -17.99
CA LEU A 74 21.90 -1.64 -18.39
C LEU A 74 22.56 -1.44 -19.76
N PHE A 75 21.90 -0.80 -20.71
CA PHE A 75 22.47 -0.54 -22.03
C PHE A 75 23.46 0.63 -22.00
N ILE A 76 23.00 1.83 -21.63
CA ILE A 76 23.78 3.07 -21.73
C ILE A 76 24.96 3.08 -20.75
N ILE A 77 24.72 2.76 -19.48
CA ILE A 77 25.77 2.85 -18.45
C ILE A 77 26.80 1.75 -18.67
N SER A 78 26.40 0.55 -19.14
CA SER A 78 27.37 -0.48 -19.49
C SER A 78 28.25 -0.09 -20.67
N LEU A 79 27.68 0.54 -21.72
CA LEU A 79 28.47 1.05 -22.83
C LEU A 79 29.47 2.13 -22.37
N LEU A 80 29.03 3.05 -21.51
CA LEU A 80 29.92 4.06 -20.94
C LEU A 80 31.03 3.44 -20.08
N ALA A 81 30.72 2.39 -19.32
CA ALA A 81 31.70 1.67 -18.50
C ALA A 81 32.70 0.86 -19.31
N ASP A 82 32.30 0.35 -20.48
CA ASP A 82 33.22 -0.35 -21.39
C ASP A 82 34.18 0.65 -22.09
N VAL A 83 33.74 1.91 -22.30
CA VAL A 83 34.54 2.95 -22.95
C VAL A 83 35.41 3.74 -21.97
N LEU A 84 34.91 4.01 -20.76
CA LEU A 84 35.59 4.80 -19.73
C LEU A 84 36.07 3.89 -18.59
N PRO A 85 37.38 3.71 -18.39
CA PRO A 85 37.88 2.94 -17.25
C PRO A 85 37.59 3.70 -15.94
N PHE A 86 36.49 3.34 -15.27
CA PHE A 86 36.14 3.92 -13.98
C PHE A 86 37.21 3.61 -12.92
N PRO A 87 37.53 4.56 -12.03
CA PRO A 87 38.52 4.33 -10.98
C PRO A 87 38.08 3.20 -10.05
N LYS A 88 39.05 2.40 -9.61
CA LYS A 88 38.82 1.29 -8.68
C LYS A 88 38.39 1.84 -7.32
N THR A 89 37.12 1.65 -6.97
CA THR A 89 36.55 2.02 -5.66
C THR A 89 36.28 0.76 -4.82
N TYR A 90 35.81 0.94 -3.58
CA TYR A 90 35.36 -0.16 -2.70
C TYR A 90 34.35 -1.12 -3.38
N PHE A 91 33.53 -0.62 -4.31
CA PHE A 91 32.55 -1.42 -5.07
C PHE A 91 33.16 -2.25 -6.21
N SER A 92 34.40 -1.98 -6.61
CA SER A 92 35.12 -2.76 -7.63
C SER A 92 35.67 -4.09 -7.11
N HIS A 93 35.83 -4.24 -5.80
CA HIS A 93 36.34 -5.46 -5.20
C HIS A 93 35.24 -6.53 -5.11
N LYS A 94 35.50 -7.70 -5.69
CA LYS A 94 34.56 -8.84 -5.71
C LYS A 94 34.22 -9.36 -4.31
N ASP A 95 35.11 -9.15 -3.34
CA ASP A 95 34.97 -9.61 -1.95
C ASP A 95 34.37 -8.56 -1.01
N ASN A 96 33.79 -7.50 -1.56
CA ASN A 96 33.04 -6.54 -0.78
C ASN A 96 31.87 -7.23 -0.06
N ILE A 97 31.63 -6.88 1.21
CA ILE A 97 30.52 -7.36 2.05
C ILE A 97 29.18 -7.30 1.29
N PHE A 98 28.95 -6.23 0.54
CA PHE A 98 27.73 -6.09 -0.26
C PHE A 98 27.63 -7.15 -1.37
N ASN A 99 28.72 -7.44 -2.08
CA ASN A 99 28.70 -8.46 -3.12
C ASN A 99 28.58 -9.88 -2.52
N GLN A 100 29.29 -10.14 -1.42
CA GLN A 100 29.37 -11.47 -0.81
C GLN A 100 28.11 -11.85 -0.02
N TYR A 101 27.51 -10.93 0.75
CA TYR A 101 26.36 -11.22 1.60
C TYR A 101 25.03 -10.75 1.01
N PHE A 102 24.99 -9.59 0.34
CA PHE A 102 23.74 -9.09 -0.20
C PHE A 102 23.43 -9.71 -1.56
N VAL A 103 24.37 -9.71 -2.51
CA VAL A 103 24.05 -10.21 -3.86
C VAL A 103 23.99 -11.74 -3.92
N LYS A 104 24.93 -12.46 -3.30
CA LYS A 104 24.88 -13.94 -3.28
C LYS A 104 23.65 -14.49 -2.57
N MET A 105 23.20 -13.83 -1.49
CA MET A 105 21.98 -14.22 -0.76
C MET A 105 20.77 -13.34 -1.11
N ALA A 106 20.79 -12.66 -2.26
CA ALA A 106 19.76 -11.66 -2.61
C ALA A 106 18.34 -12.23 -2.57
N TRP A 107 18.17 -13.44 -3.08
CA TRP A 107 16.88 -14.12 -3.04
C TRP A 107 16.43 -14.47 -1.62
N GLY A 108 17.38 -14.87 -0.75
CA GLY A 108 17.10 -15.17 0.66
C GLY A 108 16.55 -13.94 1.40
N TRP A 109 17.19 -12.78 1.24
CA TRP A 109 16.70 -11.51 1.80
C TRP A 109 15.35 -11.10 1.23
N THR A 110 15.13 -11.33 -0.06
CA THR A 110 13.87 -11.07 -0.74
C THR A 110 12.74 -11.93 -0.17
N LEU A 111 12.98 -13.23 0.03
CA LEU A 111 12.01 -14.14 0.65
C LEU A 111 11.76 -13.81 2.13
N LEU A 112 12.82 -13.47 2.88
CA LEU A 112 12.72 -13.14 4.30
C LEU A 112 11.75 -11.98 4.55
N LEU A 113 11.68 -10.99 3.67
CA LEU A 113 10.74 -9.87 3.80
C LEU A 113 9.40 -10.12 3.08
N SER A 114 9.41 -10.71 1.89
CA SER A 114 8.19 -10.92 1.10
C SER A 114 7.26 -11.98 1.68
N VAL A 115 7.79 -13.10 2.20
CA VAL A 115 6.99 -14.19 2.81
C VAL A 115 6.12 -13.67 3.97
N PRO A 116 6.68 -13.06 5.03
CA PRO A 116 5.86 -12.57 6.14
C PRO A 116 4.94 -11.43 5.69
N PHE A 117 5.37 -10.58 4.75
CA PHE A 117 4.52 -9.52 4.22
C PHE A 117 3.28 -10.06 3.49
N VAL A 118 3.45 -11.02 2.58
CA VAL A 118 2.35 -11.67 1.85
C VAL A 118 1.47 -12.46 2.80
N MET A 119 2.05 -13.17 3.78
CA MET A 119 1.28 -13.92 4.77
C MET A 119 0.40 -13.01 5.64
N LEU A 120 0.96 -11.91 6.18
CA LEU A 120 0.20 -10.97 7.03
C LEU A 120 -0.85 -10.19 6.24
N THR A 121 -0.52 -9.77 5.02
CA THR A 121 -1.50 -9.07 4.17
C THR A 121 -2.64 -10.01 3.77
N SER A 122 -2.33 -11.22 3.26
CA SER A 122 -3.34 -12.21 2.82
C SER A 122 -4.23 -12.71 3.93
N THR A 123 -3.69 -12.99 5.12
CA THR A 123 -4.51 -13.36 6.28
C THR A 123 -5.53 -12.28 6.63
N THR A 124 -5.16 -11.00 6.49
CA THR A 124 -6.04 -9.87 6.77
C THR A 124 -7.13 -9.71 5.71
N TYR A 125 -6.79 -9.53 4.43
CA TYR A 125 -7.80 -9.26 3.38
C TYR A 125 -8.61 -10.50 2.94
N CYS A 126 -8.15 -11.72 3.27
CA CYS A 126 -8.92 -12.95 3.09
C CYS A 126 -9.68 -13.39 4.34
N CYS A 127 -9.70 -12.58 5.41
CA CYS A 127 -10.43 -12.87 6.65
C CYS A 127 -10.07 -14.24 7.28
N GLY A 128 -8.81 -14.68 7.11
CA GLY A 128 -8.34 -15.98 7.63
C GLY A 128 -8.69 -17.22 6.78
N ASN A 129 -9.26 -17.05 5.57
CA ASN A 129 -9.56 -18.19 4.70
C ASN A 129 -8.27 -18.81 4.13
N LYS A 130 -7.93 -20.02 4.61
CA LYS A 130 -6.70 -20.75 4.28
C LYS A 130 -6.53 -21.01 2.78
N ASP A 131 -7.60 -21.36 2.06
CA ASP A 131 -7.52 -21.74 0.64
C ASP A 131 -7.05 -20.57 -0.23
N ARG A 132 -7.44 -19.35 0.13
CA ARG A 132 -7.03 -18.13 -0.58
C ARG A 132 -5.62 -17.71 -0.19
N ILE A 133 -5.28 -17.81 1.09
CA ILE A 133 -3.93 -17.54 1.59
C ILE A 133 -2.91 -18.44 0.87
N VAL A 134 -3.21 -19.73 0.72
CA VAL A 134 -2.35 -20.69 0.01
C VAL A 134 -2.13 -20.28 -1.44
N LYS A 135 -3.14 -19.74 -2.15
CA LYS A 135 -2.96 -19.24 -3.53
C LYS A 135 -1.94 -18.10 -3.62
N HIS A 136 -1.95 -17.17 -2.66
CA HIS A 136 -0.93 -16.11 -2.58
C HIS A 136 0.46 -16.65 -2.25
N MET A 137 0.55 -17.69 -1.42
CA MET A 137 1.82 -18.35 -1.12
C MET A 137 2.37 -19.15 -2.31
N ILE A 138 1.50 -19.82 -3.09
CA ILE A 138 1.90 -20.52 -4.31
C ILE A 138 2.49 -19.53 -5.32
N ARG A 139 1.94 -18.32 -5.43
CA ARG A 139 2.50 -17.27 -6.28
C ARG A 139 3.98 -16.99 -5.97
N LEU A 140 4.32 -16.84 -4.69
CA LEU A 140 5.69 -16.62 -4.24
C LEU A 140 6.57 -17.86 -4.42
N ALA A 141 5.99 -19.06 -4.27
CA ALA A 141 6.68 -20.31 -4.58
C ALA A 141 7.03 -20.41 -6.08
N VAL A 142 6.11 -20.05 -6.97
CA VAL A 142 6.35 -19.98 -8.43
C VAL A 142 7.48 -19.01 -8.75
N ALA A 143 7.51 -17.85 -8.08
CA ALA A 143 8.61 -16.90 -8.26
C ALA A 143 9.97 -17.49 -7.84
N THR A 144 10.00 -18.28 -6.76
CA THR A 144 11.20 -18.96 -6.25
C THR A 144 11.68 -20.07 -7.19
N ILE A 145 10.76 -20.89 -7.67
CA ILE A 145 11.05 -21.95 -8.64
C ILE A 145 11.61 -21.33 -9.93
N SER A 146 10.97 -20.25 -10.42
CA SER A 146 11.42 -19.55 -11.62
C SER A 146 12.84 -19.02 -11.46
N TRP A 147 13.15 -18.35 -10.34
CA TRP A 147 14.52 -17.90 -10.05
C TRP A 147 15.53 -19.05 -10.11
N PHE A 148 15.25 -20.15 -9.38
CA PHE A 148 16.16 -21.29 -9.31
C PHE A 148 16.40 -21.92 -10.69
N LEU A 149 15.34 -22.12 -11.46
CA LEU A 149 15.42 -22.67 -12.82
C LEU A 149 16.29 -21.81 -13.73
N TRP A 150 16.11 -20.48 -13.71
CA TRP A 150 16.86 -19.57 -14.57
C TRP A 150 18.33 -19.42 -14.18
N VAL A 151 18.64 -19.39 -12.87
CA VAL A 151 20.05 -19.40 -12.42
C VAL A 151 20.75 -20.70 -12.82
N LYS A 152 20.06 -21.85 -12.70
CA LYS A 152 20.59 -23.14 -13.18
C LYS A 152 20.74 -23.15 -14.69
N PHE A 153 19.80 -22.56 -15.42
CA PHE A 153 19.88 -22.43 -16.87
C PHE A 153 21.08 -21.59 -17.30
N PHE A 154 21.37 -20.45 -16.66
CA PHE A 154 22.56 -19.66 -16.97
C PHE A 154 23.86 -20.43 -16.75
N SER A 155 23.96 -21.17 -15.64
CA SER A 155 25.11 -22.04 -15.39
C SER A 155 25.24 -23.17 -16.41
N PHE A 156 24.13 -23.70 -16.91
CA PHE A 156 24.12 -24.70 -17.97
C PHE A 156 24.57 -24.13 -19.32
N VAL A 157 24.09 -22.94 -19.68
CA VAL A 157 24.49 -22.23 -20.91
C VAL A 157 25.99 -21.91 -20.88
N GLU A 158 26.52 -21.44 -19.76
CA GLU A 158 27.96 -21.19 -19.58
C GLU A 158 28.78 -22.48 -19.79
N GLY A 159 28.27 -23.62 -19.32
CA GLY A 159 28.91 -24.92 -19.47
C GLY A 159 28.95 -25.44 -20.91
N ILE A 160 27.96 -25.09 -21.74
CA ILE A 160 27.91 -25.50 -23.16
C ILE A 160 28.76 -24.59 -24.04
N ILE A 161 28.65 -23.27 -23.83
CA ILE A 161 29.28 -22.27 -24.71
C ILE A 161 30.75 -22.05 -24.35
N GLY A 162 31.11 -22.28 -23.09
CA GLY A 162 32.47 -22.04 -22.62
C GLY A 162 33.49 -23.03 -23.17
N ARG A 163 34.71 -22.52 -23.33
CA ARG A 163 35.89 -23.31 -23.72
C ARG A 163 36.99 -23.12 -22.70
N CYS A 164 37.75 -24.18 -22.44
CA CYS A 164 38.95 -24.09 -21.62
C CYS A 164 40.10 -23.50 -22.45
N ASN A 165 40.86 -22.56 -21.89
CA ASN A 165 42.04 -21.95 -22.56
C ASN A 165 43.27 -22.91 -22.62
N ALA A 166 43.03 -24.22 -22.71
CA ALA A 166 44.06 -25.23 -22.84
C ALA A 166 44.19 -25.65 -24.31
N LYS A 167 45.43 -25.96 -24.75
CA LYS A 167 45.67 -26.54 -26.08
C LYS A 167 45.21 -28.01 -26.08
N GLY A 168 43.97 -28.24 -26.52
CA GLY A 168 43.40 -29.58 -26.75
C GLY A 168 41.97 -29.73 -26.22
N ASP A 169 41.09 -30.36 -27.01
CA ASP A 169 39.66 -30.60 -26.74
C ASP A 169 39.33 -31.52 -25.54
N LEU A 170 40.32 -31.81 -24.68
CA LEU A 170 40.25 -32.81 -23.63
C LEU A 170 39.62 -32.32 -22.31
N LEU A 171 39.30 -31.02 -22.19
CA LEU A 171 38.71 -30.42 -20.98
C LEU A 171 37.35 -29.78 -21.29
N LYS A 172 36.32 -30.63 -21.38
CA LYS A 172 34.95 -30.21 -21.68
C LYS A 172 34.21 -29.55 -20.51
N THR A 173 34.72 -29.65 -19.28
CA THR A 173 33.99 -29.21 -18.08
C THR A 173 34.74 -28.13 -17.31
N LYS A 174 34.01 -27.07 -16.89
CA LYS A 174 34.53 -25.93 -16.11
C LYS A 174 35.33 -26.34 -14.86
N SER A 175 34.84 -27.33 -14.10
CA SER A 175 35.52 -27.84 -12.90
C SER A 175 36.88 -28.44 -13.22
N THR A 176 36.96 -29.32 -14.21
CA THR A 176 38.22 -29.97 -14.63
C THR A 176 39.23 -28.98 -15.23
N CYS A 177 38.75 -27.90 -15.86
CA CYS A 177 39.58 -26.81 -16.38
C CYS A 177 40.21 -25.99 -15.24
N ALA A 178 39.40 -25.64 -14.23
CA ALA A 178 39.86 -24.89 -13.06
C ALA A 178 40.81 -25.69 -12.17
N GLU A 179 40.57 -27.00 -11.98
CA GLU A 179 41.46 -27.90 -11.22
C GLU A 179 42.87 -27.99 -11.82
N LYS A 180 42.98 -27.89 -13.15
CA LYS A 180 44.28 -27.88 -13.85
C LYS A 180 44.89 -26.48 -13.96
N GLY A 181 44.31 -25.47 -13.32
CA GLY A 181 44.82 -24.09 -13.31
C GLY A 181 44.59 -23.31 -14.60
N TYR A 182 43.74 -23.80 -15.52
CA TYR A 182 43.40 -23.08 -16.76
C TYR A 182 42.18 -22.17 -16.56
N HIS A 183 42.15 -21.06 -17.31
CA HIS A 183 41.02 -20.14 -17.28
C HIS A 183 39.91 -20.62 -18.23
N TRP A 184 38.68 -20.66 -17.74
CA TRP A 184 37.49 -20.92 -18.55
C TRP A 184 37.06 -19.64 -19.26
N GLN A 185 37.01 -19.65 -20.58
CA GLN A 185 36.58 -18.52 -21.39
C GLN A 185 35.24 -18.87 -22.03
N GLY A 186 34.16 -18.31 -21.48
CA GLY A 186 32.79 -18.57 -21.90
C GLY A 186 31.93 -17.33 -21.76
N PHE A 187 30.80 -17.35 -22.45
CA PHE A 187 29.77 -16.33 -22.30
C PHE A 187 29.02 -16.56 -20.98
N ASP A 188 29.25 -15.71 -19.98
CA ASP A 188 28.65 -15.83 -18.65
C ASP A 188 27.52 -14.81 -18.49
N ILE A 189 26.27 -15.28 -18.63
CA ILE A 189 25.09 -14.43 -18.42
C ILE A 189 25.09 -13.96 -16.97
N SER A 190 25.07 -12.64 -16.76
CA SER A 190 25.19 -12.07 -15.41
C SER A 190 24.02 -12.47 -14.50
N GLY A 191 24.19 -13.53 -13.71
CA GLY A 191 23.19 -13.99 -12.74
C GLY A 191 22.94 -12.98 -11.62
N HIS A 192 23.92 -12.09 -11.35
CA HIS A 192 23.84 -11.04 -10.34
C HIS A 192 22.92 -9.90 -10.81
N ALA A 193 23.06 -9.45 -12.07
CA ALA A 193 22.13 -8.48 -12.65
C ALA A 193 20.70 -9.04 -12.74
N PHE A 194 20.58 -10.33 -13.10
CA PHE A 194 19.29 -11.03 -13.19
C PHE A 194 18.56 -11.01 -11.86
N ILE A 195 19.22 -11.47 -10.79
CA ILE A 195 18.57 -11.61 -9.50
C ILE A 195 18.16 -10.26 -8.90
N LEU A 196 18.95 -9.21 -9.12
CA LEU A 196 18.66 -7.86 -8.60
C LEU A 196 17.44 -7.22 -9.29
N ILE A 197 17.34 -7.37 -10.61
CA ILE A 197 16.18 -6.86 -11.36
C ILE A 197 14.94 -7.70 -11.04
N TYR A 198 15.08 -9.02 -11.08
CA TYR A 198 13.97 -9.94 -10.84
C TYR A 198 13.40 -9.79 -9.42
N SER A 199 14.26 -9.74 -8.40
CA SER A 199 13.83 -9.55 -7.01
C SER A 199 13.11 -8.21 -6.82
N THR A 200 13.59 -7.13 -7.43
CA THR A 200 12.98 -5.82 -7.31
C THR A 200 11.59 -5.78 -7.96
N LEU A 201 11.44 -6.38 -9.14
CA LEU A 201 10.14 -6.47 -9.81
C LEU A 201 9.14 -7.30 -8.99
N VAL A 202 9.56 -8.46 -8.47
CA VAL A 202 8.74 -9.29 -7.58
C VAL A 202 8.33 -8.51 -6.33
N LEU A 203 9.25 -7.82 -5.66
CA LEU A 203 8.94 -7.04 -4.46
C LEU A 203 7.93 -5.92 -4.74
N ILE A 204 8.06 -5.20 -5.87
CA ILE A 204 7.12 -4.14 -6.25
C ILE A 204 5.72 -4.71 -6.49
N GLU A 205 5.61 -5.86 -7.15
CA GLU A 205 4.32 -6.54 -7.39
C GLU A 205 3.65 -7.00 -6.09
N GLU A 206 4.39 -7.71 -5.25
CA GLU A 206 3.86 -8.22 -3.97
C GLU A 206 3.49 -7.06 -3.04
N ALA A 207 4.27 -5.97 -3.05
CA ALA A 207 3.98 -4.78 -2.27
C ALA A 207 2.69 -4.06 -2.68
N ARG A 208 2.14 -4.27 -3.90
CA ARG A 208 0.88 -3.62 -4.35
C ARG A 208 -0.30 -3.87 -3.42
N ALA A 209 -0.26 -4.94 -2.62
CA ALA A 209 -1.26 -5.21 -1.59
C ALA A 209 -1.44 -4.05 -0.58
N ILE A 210 -0.47 -3.14 -0.43
CA ILE A 210 -0.57 -1.97 0.46
C ILE A 210 -1.37 -0.80 -0.14
N ILE A 211 -1.65 -0.82 -1.44
CA ILE A 211 -2.39 0.25 -2.12
C ILE A 211 -3.83 0.22 -1.62
N GLY A 212 -4.29 1.32 -1.01
CA GLY A 212 -5.62 1.41 -0.40
C GLY A 212 -5.73 0.79 1.00
N TRP A 213 -4.63 0.28 1.58
CA TRP A 213 -4.64 -0.36 2.90
C TRP A 213 -5.20 0.53 4.02
N GLU A 214 -4.78 1.80 4.04
CA GLU A 214 -5.24 2.78 5.03
C GLU A 214 -6.76 3.03 4.97
N GLY A 215 -7.37 2.84 3.80
CA GLY A 215 -8.82 2.98 3.62
C GLY A 215 -9.62 1.84 4.26
N ILE A 216 -8.99 0.69 4.56
CA ILE A 216 -9.68 -0.46 5.16
C ILE A 216 -10.29 -0.10 6.51
N ASN A 217 -9.59 0.71 7.32
CA ASN A 217 -10.10 1.17 8.61
C ASN A 217 -11.39 2.00 8.47
N ASP A 218 -11.42 2.91 7.48
CA ASP A 218 -12.61 3.72 7.20
C ASP A 218 -13.76 2.86 6.69
N MET A 219 -13.48 1.85 5.87
CA MET A 219 -14.46 0.89 5.38
C MET A 219 -15.07 0.05 6.50
N ILE A 220 -14.25 -0.49 7.42
CA ILE A 220 -14.73 -1.27 8.59
C ILE A 220 -15.65 -0.40 9.44
N ARG A 221 -15.23 0.83 9.74
CA ARG A 221 -15.99 1.77 10.57
C ARG A 221 -17.33 2.18 9.94
N ASN A 222 -17.34 2.44 8.62
CA ASN A 222 -18.58 2.77 7.90
C ASN A 222 -19.56 1.60 7.91
N GLU A 223 -19.07 0.38 7.70
CA GLU A 223 -19.90 -0.84 7.70
C GLU A 223 -20.48 -1.14 9.09
N GLU A 224 -19.69 -0.99 10.17
CA GLU A 224 -20.14 -1.15 11.56
C GLU A 224 -21.27 -0.15 11.89
N TYR A 225 -21.16 1.09 11.44
CA TYR A 225 -22.21 2.10 11.58
C TYR A 225 -23.49 1.74 10.80
N ILE A 226 -23.37 1.26 9.56
CA ILE A 226 -24.51 0.90 8.72
C ILE A 226 -25.30 -0.28 9.31
N ARG A 227 -24.59 -1.32 9.77
CA ARG A 227 -25.21 -2.49 10.42
C ARG A 227 -25.92 -2.10 11.72
N SER A 228 -25.35 -1.16 12.47
CA SER A 228 -25.96 -0.62 13.70
C SER A 228 -27.17 0.30 13.41
N SER A 229 -27.11 1.10 12.35
CA SER A 229 -28.16 2.07 12.00
C SER A 229 -29.33 1.45 11.21
N GLY A 230 -29.23 0.19 10.79
CA GLY A 230 -30.26 -0.51 10.01
C GLY A 230 -30.50 0.06 8.60
N ASN A 231 -29.60 0.90 8.09
CA ASN A 231 -29.82 1.68 6.88
C ASN A 231 -29.22 0.98 5.65
N ASN A 232 -30.06 0.37 4.80
CA ASN A 232 -29.63 -0.55 3.73
C ASN A 232 -29.15 0.13 2.43
N GLU A 233 -29.13 1.46 2.36
CA GLU A 233 -29.02 2.22 1.10
C GLU A 233 -27.60 2.43 0.54
N SER A 234 -26.54 1.88 1.15
CA SER A 234 -25.17 2.04 0.61
C SER A 234 -24.59 0.73 0.08
N SER A 235 -24.17 0.77 -1.19
CA SER A 235 -23.42 -0.29 -1.86
C SER A 235 -21.97 -0.28 -1.37
N ASN A 236 -21.72 -0.86 -0.19
CA ASN A 236 -20.36 -1.05 0.31
C ASN A 236 -19.79 -2.39 -0.15
N ASN A 237 -18.50 -2.39 -0.54
CA ASN A 237 -17.77 -3.61 -0.92
C ASN A 237 -17.68 -4.66 0.19
N LEU A 238 -17.89 -4.26 1.46
CA LEU A 238 -17.87 -5.15 2.64
C LEU A 238 -19.24 -5.78 2.95
N LYS A 239 -20.33 -5.39 2.28
CA LYS A 239 -21.68 -5.96 2.50
C LYS A 239 -21.74 -7.47 2.21
N LYS A 240 -20.80 -7.98 1.40
CA LYS A 240 -20.66 -9.41 1.07
C LYS A 240 -20.10 -10.25 2.23
N LEU A 241 -19.47 -9.64 3.25
CA LEU A 241 -18.88 -10.36 4.37
C LEU A 241 -19.90 -10.68 5.47
N SER A 242 -19.82 -11.90 6.00
CA SER A 242 -20.53 -12.33 7.21
C SER A 242 -20.10 -11.51 8.44
N ASP A 243 -20.96 -11.39 9.45
CA ASP A 243 -20.62 -10.71 10.72
C ASP A 243 -19.41 -11.34 11.42
N LYS A 244 -19.24 -12.65 11.28
CA LYS A 244 -18.07 -13.37 11.80
C LYS A 244 -16.80 -12.93 11.09
N ASP A 245 -16.84 -12.82 9.76
CA ASP A 245 -15.69 -12.45 8.93
C ASP A 245 -15.29 -10.99 9.15
N LEU A 246 -16.27 -10.09 9.37
CA LEU A 246 -16.01 -8.69 9.68
C LEU A 246 -15.30 -8.54 11.03
N LYS A 247 -15.75 -9.24 12.07
CA LYS A 247 -15.08 -9.24 13.38
C LYS A 247 -13.65 -9.78 13.29
N THR A 248 -13.47 -10.89 12.58
CA THR A 248 -12.14 -11.46 12.31
C THR A 248 -11.25 -10.49 11.56
N LEU A 249 -11.78 -9.80 10.52
CA LEU A 249 -11.06 -8.77 9.77
C LEU A 249 -10.59 -7.62 10.67
N LYS A 250 -11.45 -7.10 11.55
CA LYS A 250 -11.12 -6.00 12.47
C LYS A 250 -9.94 -6.38 13.38
N VAL A 251 -10.04 -7.54 14.03
CA VAL A 251 -9.00 -8.05 14.93
C VAL A 251 -7.68 -8.29 14.20
N LEU A 252 -7.73 -8.91 13.02
CA LEU A 252 -6.53 -9.15 12.21
C LEU A 252 -5.92 -7.85 11.70
N TYR A 253 -6.74 -6.88 11.27
CA TYR A 253 -6.27 -5.60 10.76
C TYR A 253 -5.57 -4.79 11.86
N GLU A 254 -6.17 -4.66 13.04
CA GLU A 254 -5.57 -3.93 14.17
C GLU A 254 -4.26 -4.57 14.62
N LYS A 255 -4.21 -5.90 14.67
CA LYS A 255 -3.01 -6.65 15.06
C LYS A 255 -1.91 -6.62 14.00
N ASN A 256 -2.24 -6.82 12.72
CA ASN A 256 -1.25 -7.01 11.65
C ASN A 256 -0.75 -5.71 11.03
N THR A 257 -1.55 -4.64 11.01
CA THR A 257 -1.19 -3.35 10.40
C THR A 257 0.16 -2.77 10.86
N PRO A 258 0.54 -2.75 12.16
CA PRO A 258 1.85 -2.24 12.56
C PRO A 258 3.00 -3.06 11.96
N TYR A 259 2.89 -4.38 11.95
CA TYR A 259 3.90 -5.27 11.35
C TYR A 259 3.99 -5.11 9.84
N ILE A 260 2.85 -4.99 9.14
CA ILE A 260 2.81 -4.78 7.69
C ILE A 260 3.47 -3.45 7.32
N ARG A 261 3.20 -2.38 8.08
CA ARG A 261 3.85 -1.07 7.88
C ARG A 261 5.36 -1.13 8.06
N PHE A 262 5.81 -1.81 9.12
CA PHE A 262 7.24 -2.02 9.36
C PHE A 262 7.90 -2.83 8.22
N LEU A 263 7.30 -3.95 7.82
CA LEU A 263 7.79 -4.77 6.72
C LEU A 263 7.82 -4.00 5.40
N PHE A 264 6.83 -3.16 5.12
CA PHE A 264 6.81 -2.33 3.90
C PHE A 264 7.97 -1.32 3.86
N ILE A 265 8.32 -0.71 5.01
CA ILE A 265 9.49 0.17 5.11
C ILE A 265 10.77 -0.63 4.85
N MET A 266 10.90 -1.84 5.42
CA MET A 266 12.05 -2.71 5.20
C MET A 266 12.16 -3.18 3.73
N ILE A 267 11.04 -3.51 3.09
CA ILE A 267 10.99 -3.83 1.65
C ILE A 267 11.48 -2.64 0.81
N THR A 268 11.06 -1.42 1.18
CA THR A 268 11.49 -0.20 0.48
C THR A 268 13.00 -0.02 0.59
N PHE A 269 13.56 -0.19 1.79
CA PHE A 269 15.00 -0.12 2.00
C PHE A 269 15.76 -1.19 1.20
N LEU A 270 15.23 -2.42 1.18
CA LEU A 270 15.81 -3.51 0.39
C LEU A 270 15.80 -3.20 -1.12
N ILE A 271 14.73 -2.61 -1.66
CA ILE A 271 14.66 -2.18 -3.06
C ILE A 271 15.72 -1.12 -3.36
N ILE A 272 15.93 -0.15 -2.47
CA ILE A 272 16.98 0.87 -2.64
C ILE A 272 18.36 0.21 -2.66
N ILE A 273 18.61 -0.78 -1.78
CA ILE A 273 19.85 -1.55 -1.79
C ILE A 273 20.01 -2.29 -3.13
N TRP A 274 18.96 -2.91 -3.66
CA TRP A 274 19.00 -3.58 -4.97
C TRP A 274 19.28 -2.61 -6.12
N ASP A 275 18.70 -1.42 -6.10
CA ASP A 275 18.95 -0.37 -7.09
C ASP A 275 20.43 0.07 -7.05
N CYS A 276 21.00 0.27 -5.85
CA CYS A 276 22.42 0.60 -5.68
C CYS A 276 23.36 -0.54 -6.12
N MET A 277 23.03 -1.79 -5.78
CA MET A 277 23.84 -2.96 -6.16
C MET A 277 23.75 -3.25 -7.66
N LEU A 278 22.60 -2.97 -8.28
CA LEU A 278 22.46 -3.07 -9.73
C LEU A 278 23.37 -2.06 -10.42
N LEU A 279 23.41 -0.81 -9.95
CA LEU A 279 24.32 0.21 -10.48
C LEU A 279 25.79 -0.20 -10.34
N SER A 280 26.19 -0.72 -9.17
CA SER A 280 27.55 -1.27 -8.97
C SER A 280 27.86 -2.42 -9.93
N THR A 281 26.91 -3.34 -10.13
CA THR A 281 27.07 -4.48 -11.05
C THR A 281 27.26 -4.02 -12.49
N ILE A 282 26.53 -2.99 -12.90
CA ILE A 282 26.63 -2.39 -14.24
C ILE A 282 27.99 -1.73 -14.46
N LEU A 283 28.56 -1.07 -13.45
CA LEU A 283 29.81 -0.33 -13.58
C LEU A 283 31.07 -1.21 -13.57
N TYR A 284 31.10 -2.30 -12.79
CA TYR A 284 32.37 -2.98 -12.46
C TYR A 284 32.52 -4.42 -12.96
N PHE A 285 31.43 -5.12 -13.28
CA PHE A 285 31.47 -6.57 -13.54
C PHE A 285 30.81 -6.93 -14.86
N HIS A 286 31.25 -7.95 -15.59
CA HIS A 286 30.67 -8.45 -16.86
C HIS A 286 30.69 -7.48 -18.07
N SER A 287 30.57 -8.06 -19.27
CA SER A 287 30.37 -7.32 -20.51
C SER A 287 28.95 -6.75 -20.60
N MET A 288 28.78 -5.66 -21.36
CA MET A 288 27.47 -5.08 -21.69
C MET A 288 26.45 -6.12 -22.20
N VAL A 289 26.85 -7.03 -23.10
CA VAL A 289 25.92 -8.01 -23.71
C VAL A 289 25.41 -9.01 -22.66
N GLU A 290 26.29 -9.51 -21.79
CA GLU A 290 25.97 -10.45 -20.72
C GLU A 290 24.96 -9.86 -19.72
N LYS A 291 25.11 -8.58 -19.40
CA LYS A 291 24.19 -7.83 -18.52
C LYS A 291 22.84 -7.58 -19.18
N PHE A 292 22.85 -7.18 -20.45
CA PHE A 292 21.62 -6.81 -21.16
C PHE A 292 20.71 -8.03 -21.37
N ILE A 293 21.28 -9.16 -21.80
CA ILE A 293 20.52 -10.42 -21.96
C ILE A 293 19.90 -10.85 -20.62
N SER A 294 20.68 -10.78 -19.54
CA SER A 294 20.22 -11.06 -18.19
C SER A 294 19.01 -10.19 -17.78
N GLY A 295 19.07 -8.88 -18.05
CA GLY A 295 17.97 -7.96 -17.82
C GLY A 295 16.73 -8.27 -18.65
N CYS A 296 16.88 -8.56 -19.95
CA CYS A 296 15.78 -8.95 -20.83
C CYS A 296 15.09 -10.23 -20.35
N VAL A 297 15.86 -11.23 -19.90
CA VAL A 297 15.33 -12.48 -19.35
C VAL A 297 14.55 -12.21 -18.06
N ALA A 298 15.09 -11.42 -17.13
CA ALA A 298 14.41 -11.04 -15.88
C ALA A 298 13.05 -10.37 -16.14
N VAL A 299 13.01 -9.40 -17.06
CA VAL A 299 11.78 -8.69 -17.44
C VAL A 299 10.79 -9.64 -18.13
N SER A 300 11.27 -10.51 -19.02
CA SER A 300 10.42 -11.47 -19.73
C SER A 300 9.73 -12.45 -18.78
N ILE A 301 10.44 -12.97 -17.78
CA ILE A 301 9.87 -13.87 -16.77
C ILE A 301 8.85 -13.13 -15.90
N TRP A 302 9.17 -11.90 -15.48
CA TRP A 302 8.23 -11.08 -14.74
C TRP A 302 6.95 -10.80 -15.54
N LEU A 303 7.08 -10.47 -16.83
CA LEU A 303 5.93 -10.29 -17.72
C LEU A 303 5.11 -11.59 -17.84
N LEU A 304 5.76 -12.72 -18.10
CA LEU A 304 5.10 -14.02 -18.23
C LEU A 304 4.34 -14.40 -16.95
N THR A 305 4.96 -14.21 -15.78
CA THR A 305 4.36 -14.60 -14.49
C THR A 305 3.26 -13.61 -14.06
N TYR A 306 3.59 -12.33 -13.88
CA TYR A 306 2.69 -11.35 -13.29
C TYR A 306 1.68 -10.74 -14.25
N ARG A 307 1.97 -10.65 -15.56
CA ARG A 307 1.04 -10.07 -16.55
C ARG A 307 0.23 -11.12 -17.30
N PHE A 308 0.79 -12.30 -17.53
CA PHE A 308 0.11 -13.34 -18.29
C PHE A 308 -0.41 -14.47 -17.40
N TRP A 309 0.43 -15.11 -16.60
CA TRP A 309 0.03 -16.30 -15.85
C TRP A 309 -0.96 -16.00 -14.73
N PHE A 310 -0.67 -15.02 -13.88
CA PHE A 310 -1.52 -14.68 -12.73
C PHE A 310 -2.78 -13.89 -13.12
N THR A 311 -2.95 -13.54 -14.39
CA THR A 311 -4.18 -12.89 -14.89
C THR A 311 -5.18 -13.90 -15.42
N ILE A 312 -4.79 -15.16 -15.62
CA ILE A 312 -5.68 -16.22 -16.13
C ILE A 312 -6.68 -16.62 -15.02
N PRO A 313 -7.98 -16.30 -15.19
CA PRO A 313 -8.97 -16.42 -14.12
C PRO A 313 -9.30 -17.88 -13.75
N LYS A 314 -8.95 -18.84 -14.60
CA LYS A 314 -9.35 -20.26 -14.46
C LYS A 314 -8.48 -21.06 -13.48
N TYR A 315 -7.22 -20.69 -13.29
CA TYR A 315 -6.27 -21.45 -12.46
C TYR A 315 -5.66 -20.63 -11.31
N PHE A 316 -5.45 -19.31 -11.50
CA PHE A 316 -4.74 -18.45 -10.55
C PHE A 316 -5.43 -17.09 -10.40
N SER A 317 -6.69 -17.04 -9.98
CA SER A 317 -7.43 -15.79 -9.72
C SER A 317 -7.01 -15.15 -8.38
N CYS A 318 -5.77 -14.69 -8.29
CA CYS A 318 -5.29 -13.92 -7.14
C CYS A 318 -4.21 -12.93 -7.57
N MET A 319 -4.62 -11.77 -8.07
CA MET A 319 -3.71 -10.63 -8.13
C MET A 319 -3.31 -10.19 -6.72
N PRO A 320 -2.13 -9.59 -6.51
CA PRO A 320 -1.77 -9.01 -5.22
C PRO A 320 -2.80 -7.94 -4.82
N GLY A 321 -3.43 -8.13 -3.65
CA GLY A 321 -4.47 -7.23 -3.14
C GLY A 321 -5.92 -7.58 -3.52
N GLU A 322 -6.15 -8.67 -4.26
CA GLU A 322 -7.51 -9.19 -4.47
C GLU A 322 -7.92 -10.10 -3.32
N GLY A 323 -8.73 -9.56 -2.40
CA GLY A 323 -9.24 -10.27 -1.24
C GLY A 323 -10.69 -10.71 -1.35
N LEU A 324 -11.30 -10.98 -0.20
CA LEU A 324 -12.73 -11.26 -0.11
C LEU A 324 -13.58 -10.02 -0.47
N PHE A 325 -12.98 -8.82 -0.35
CA PHE A 325 -13.54 -7.52 -0.69
C PHE A 325 -12.49 -6.67 -1.44
N LYS A 326 -12.96 -5.73 -2.26
CA LYS A 326 -12.10 -4.81 -3.02
C LYS A 326 -11.79 -3.56 -2.19
N TYR A 327 -10.51 -3.34 -1.89
CA TYR A 327 -10.05 -2.18 -1.10
C TYR A 327 -9.08 -1.23 -1.83
N GLY A 328 -8.51 -1.66 -2.96
CA GLY A 328 -7.50 -0.90 -3.71
C GLY A 328 -8.02 0.20 -4.66
N ASP A 329 -9.34 0.41 -4.77
CA ASP A 329 -9.91 1.43 -5.68
C ASP A 329 -9.76 2.83 -5.05
N LEU A 330 -8.70 3.55 -5.44
CA LEU A 330 -8.37 4.92 -4.99
C LEU A 330 -9.52 5.94 -5.18
N ARG A 331 -10.52 5.63 -6.00
CA ARG A 331 -11.74 6.44 -6.17
C ARG A 331 -12.50 6.62 -4.84
N TYR A 332 -12.47 5.63 -3.94
CA TYR A 332 -13.15 5.71 -2.65
C TYR A 332 -12.51 6.73 -1.69
N LEU A 333 -11.18 6.89 -1.71
CA LEU A 333 -10.47 7.88 -0.89
C LEU A 333 -10.76 9.32 -1.35
N LYS A 334 -11.00 9.52 -2.66
CA LYS A 334 -11.36 10.83 -3.22
C LYS A 334 -12.83 11.18 -2.97
N GLU A 335 -13.74 10.21 -3.00
CA GLU A 335 -15.16 10.48 -2.67
C GLU A 335 -15.39 10.82 -1.20
N THR A 336 -14.60 10.22 -0.29
CA THR A 336 -14.74 10.49 1.15
C THR A 336 -14.26 11.91 1.53
N SER A 337 -13.27 12.45 0.81
CA SER A 337 -12.83 13.85 0.96
C SER A 337 -13.66 14.85 0.15
N SER A 338 -14.23 14.42 -0.99
CA SER A 338 -14.94 15.29 -1.93
C SER A 338 -16.46 15.36 -1.69
N LYS A 339 -17.05 14.51 -0.83
CA LYS A 339 -18.43 14.69 -0.32
C LYS A 339 -18.53 15.70 0.83
N LYS A 340 -17.70 16.73 0.83
CA LYS A 340 -18.09 18.05 1.36
C LYS A 340 -18.88 18.79 0.27
N THR A 341 -19.95 18.17 -0.21
CA THR A 341 -20.93 18.87 -1.04
C THR A 341 -21.93 19.46 -0.06
N THR A 342 -21.76 20.75 0.21
CA THR A 342 -22.80 21.62 0.72
C THR A 342 -24.07 21.28 -0.06
N THR A 343 -25.06 20.67 0.60
CA THR A 343 -26.40 20.54 0.05
C THR A 343 -26.88 21.96 -0.22
N ASN A 344 -26.81 22.34 -1.50
CA ASN A 344 -27.16 23.65 -1.99
C ASN A 344 -28.69 23.75 -2.01
N ASN A 345 -29.31 23.80 -0.84
CA ASN A 345 -30.69 24.24 -0.69
C ASN A 345 -30.67 25.76 -0.85
N LYS A 346 -30.89 26.23 -2.09
CA LYS A 346 -31.11 27.64 -2.40
C LYS A 346 -32.16 28.20 -1.42
N GLY A 347 -31.73 29.08 -0.51
CA GLY A 347 -32.63 29.91 0.31
C GLY A 347 -32.68 29.65 1.82
N GLN A 348 -31.99 28.65 2.38
CA GLN A 348 -31.93 28.47 3.84
C GLN A 348 -30.53 28.77 4.40
N LEU A 349 -30.43 29.81 5.24
CA LEU A 349 -29.21 30.08 6.00
C LEU A 349 -28.82 28.83 6.81
N PRO A 350 -27.52 28.47 6.89
CA PRO A 350 -27.08 27.35 7.70
C PRO A 350 -27.46 27.58 9.17
N LYS A 351 -28.21 26.63 9.73
CA LYS A 351 -28.61 26.63 11.15
C LYS A 351 -27.72 25.67 11.91
N PHE A 352 -27.23 26.08 13.08
CA PHE A 352 -26.55 25.21 14.03
C PHE A 352 -27.48 25.01 15.23
N MET A 353 -27.77 23.75 15.60
CA MET A 353 -28.73 23.42 16.68
C MET A 353 -30.12 24.06 16.49
N GLY A 354 -30.59 24.19 15.25
CA GLY A 354 -31.87 24.85 14.93
C GLY A 354 -31.85 26.39 14.97
N MET A 355 -30.74 27.01 15.39
CA MET A 355 -30.58 28.47 15.42
C MET A 355 -29.81 28.96 14.19
N PRO A 356 -30.31 29.97 13.45
CA PRO A 356 -29.58 30.53 12.31
C PRO A 356 -28.32 31.27 12.78
N LEU A 357 -27.18 31.03 12.11
CA LEU A 357 -25.91 31.68 12.45
C LEU A 357 -25.98 33.19 12.16
N LEU A 358 -25.94 34.01 13.22
CA LEU A 358 -26.12 35.46 13.14
C LEU A 358 -25.06 36.18 12.28
N GLY A 359 -23.86 35.61 12.13
CA GLY A 359 -22.77 36.24 11.39
C GLY A 359 -23.08 36.49 9.91
N LEU A 360 -23.88 35.62 9.28
CA LEU A 360 -24.28 35.74 7.87
C LEU A 360 -25.54 36.59 7.66
N ARG A 361 -26.24 36.96 8.73
CA ARG A 361 -27.44 37.82 8.64
C ARG A 361 -27.06 39.25 8.26
N ASN A 362 -25.93 39.74 8.75
CA ASN A 362 -25.50 41.12 8.51
C ASN A 362 -24.96 41.33 7.10
N GLU A 363 -24.29 40.33 6.50
CA GLU A 363 -23.81 40.41 5.11
C GLU A 363 -24.97 40.43 4.10
N ILE A 364 -25.98 39.55 4.24
CA ILE A 364 -27.14 39.50 3.34
C ILE A 364 -28.00 40.77 3.47
N GLN A 365 -28.01 41.41 4.64
CA GLN A 365 -28.78 42.62 4.88
C GLN A 365 -28.09 43.88 4.32
N PHE A 366 -26.75 43.90 4.27
CA PHE A 366 -25.95 44.93 3.57
C PHE A 366 -26.11 44.83 2.05
N ASP A 367 -26.04 43.62 1.50
CA ASP A 367 -26.12 43.38 0.05
C ASP A 367 -27.51 43.77 -0.53
N LYS A 368 -28.57 43.67 0.29
CA LYS A 368 -29.92 44.10 -0.07
C LYS A 368 -30.17 45.61 0.03
N SER A 369 -29.42 46.34 0.84
CA SER A 369 -29.53 47.81 0.90
C SER A 369 -28.83 48.49 -0.27
N ASP A 370 -27.72 47.93 -0.74
CA ASP A 370 -26.97 48.52 -1.86
C ASP A 370 -27.72 48.34 -3.19
N LEU A 371 -28.34 47.17 -3.42
CA LEU A 371 -29.16 46.89 -4.61
C LEU A 371 -30.49 47.68 -4.71
N LYS A 372 -30.94 48.31 -3.62
CA LYS A 372 -32.19 49.11 -3.62
C LYS A 372 -31.96 50.58 -3.93
N THR A 373 -30.72 51.05 -3.86
CA THR A 373 -30.39 52.48 -4.04
C THR A 373 -30.04 52.81 -5.50
N GLU A 374 -29.71 51.81 -6.32
CA GLU A 374 -29.26 52.00 -7.71
C GLU A 374 -30.39 52.01 -8.76
N ASN A 375 -31.60 51.51 -8.46
CA ASN A 375 -32.69 51.36 -9.43
C ASN A 375 -33.73 52.50 -9.39
N GLY A 376 -33.36 53.68 -8.90
CA GLY A 376 -34.30 54.75 -8.54
C GLY A 376 -33.97 56.14 -9.08
N PHE A 377 -33.27 56.30 -10.22
CA PHE A 377 -33.18 57.62 -10.86
C PHE A 377 -32.72 57.52 -12.32
N THR A 378 -33.64 57.74 -13.28
CA THR A 378 -33.48 58.48 -14.56
C THR A 378 -34.44 57.97 -15.64
N THR A 379 -35.62 58.59 -15.69
CA THR A 379 -36.34 58.82 -16.95
C THR A 379 -36.63 60.32 -17.01
N LEU A 380 -36.06 61.04 -17.98
CA LEU A 380 -36.65 62.21 -18.66
C LEU A 380 -35.64 62.84 -19.65
N ASN A 381 -36.07 62.87 -20.91
CA ASN A 381 -35.76 63.81 -22.00
C ASN A 381 -34.30 63.93 -22.46
N THR A 382 -34.01 63.79 -23.76
CA THR A 382 -34.44 64.73 -24.79
C THR A 382 -34.13 64.16 -26.18
N SER A 383 -35.01 64.53 -27.13
CA SER A 383 -34.75 64.87 -28.55
C SER A 383 -33.30 64.91 -29.03
#